data_AF-A0A096MHX9-F1
#
_entry.id   AF-A0A096MHX9-F1
#
_cell.length_a   1.000
_cell.length_b   1.000
_cell.length_c   1.000
_cell.angle_alpha   90.00
_cell.angle_beta   90.00
_cell.angle_gamma   90.00
#
_symmetry.space_group_name_H-M   'P 1'
#
loop_
_entity.id
_entity.type
_entity.pdbx_description
1 polymer ?
#
loop_
_entity_poly.entity_id
_entity_poly.type
_entity_poly.pdbx_seq_one_letter_code
_entity_poly.pdbx_strand_id
1 'polypeptide(L)'
;LPSPLPILFLISSEALLKIGLIINIYLLSQLQRFLADTPLPLDMAPNSVDDMYEGCANNMATKVKTEFLVSEKKMSKNFSLAWDEAEKQYNKKWKPKPGKKRSRVLEKEQNMAVYAYTLDKPEVFTEFNSAVRTQGPQYTSTFQYHSLHFFLTGAVRALNAHKPKTERCLTGYRRVNRKFKLGILSKEIRFGTFTSSSMGKYPRKEKFGYETCFEIYTCLGADISLYSKFGESEREVLVPPYEIFKV
;
A
#
# COMPACT_ATOMS: atom_id res chain seq x y z
N LEU A 1 5.19 -25.39 72.00
CA LEU A 1 5.09 -24.55 70.79
C LEU A 1 5.01 -25.46 69.58
N PRO A 2 3.95 -25.42 68.74
CA PRO A 2 3.94 -26.19 67.51
C PRO A 2 4.76 -25.44 66.44
N SER A 3 5.60 -26.18 65.72
CA SER A 3 6.35 -25.73 64.54
C SER A 3 5.41 -25.37 63.38
N PRO A 4 5.69 -24.32 62.59
CA PRO A 4 4.88 -24.04 61.41
C PRO A 4 5.18 -25.08 60.32
N LEU A 5 4.13 -25.75 59.81
CA LEU A 5 4.26 -26.53 58.57
C LEU A 5 4.59 -25.59 57.40
N PRO A 6 5.42 -26.01 56.45
CA PRO A 6 5.66 -25.24 55.23
C PRO A 6 4.39 -25.27 54.37
N ILE A 7 3.78 -24.11 54.15
CA ILE A 7 2.70 -23.94 53.18
C ILE A 7 3.34 -24.10 51.79
N LEU A 8 3.33 -25.32 51.25
CA LEU A 8 3.60 -25.55 49.84
C LEU A 8 2.38 -25.02 49.07
N PHE A 9 2.52 -23.86 48.44
CA PHE A 9 1.54 -23.36 47.49
C PHE A 9 1.52 -24.28 46.26
N LEU A 10 0.53 -25.14 46.16
CA LEU A 10 0.20 -25.86 44.94
C LEU A 10 -0.38 -24.86 43.93
N ILE A 11 0.43 -24.44 42.95
CA ILE A 11 -0.05 -23.65 41.82
C ILE A 11 -0.86 -24.60 40.93
N SER A 12 -2.13 -24.28 40.66
CA SER A 12 -2.97 -25.10 39.79
C SER A 12 -2.46 -25.08 38.34
N SER A 13 -2.71 -26.15 37.59
CA SER A 13 -2.37 -26.23 36.17
C SER A 13 -3.01 -25.09 35.37
N GLU A 14 -4.25 -24.69 35.71
CA GLU A 14 -4.92 -23.55 35.11
C GLU A 14 -4.19 -22.22 35.35
N ALA A 15 -3.61 -22.03 36.55
CA ALA A 15 -2.83 -20.84 36.87
C ALA A 15 -1.52 -20.81 36.06
N LEU A 16 -0.84 -21.94 35.89
CA LEU A 16 0.35 -22.05 35.04
C LEU A 16 0.04 -21.76 33.57
N LEU A 17 -1.09 -22.26 33.04
CA LEU A 17 -1.56 -21.95 31.68
C LEU A 17 -1.84 -20.46 31.47
N LYS A 18 -2.52 -19.82 32.43
CA LYS A 18 -2.81 -18.37 32.38
C LYS A 18 -1.52 -17.54 32.42
N ILE A 19 -0.57 -17.90 33.30
CA ILE A 19 0.74 -17.24 33.38
C ILE A 19 1.50 -17.41 32.05
N GLY A 20 1.50 -18.61 31.48
CA GLY A 20 2.12 -18.86 30.18
C GLY A 20 1.51 -18.04 29.04
N LEU A 21 0.19 -17.87 29.03
CA LEU A 21 -0.50 -17.02 28.05
C LEU A 21 -0.11 -15.54 28.21
N ILE A 22 -0.06 -15.04 29.45
CA ILE A 22 0.32 -13.66 29.77
C ILE A 22 1.77 -13.39 29.36
N ILE A 23 2.70 -14.30 29.67
CA ILE A 23 4.10 -14.19 29.27
C ILE A 23 4.22 -14.17 27.74
N ASN A 24 3.50 -15.01 27.02
CA ASN A 24 3.50 -15.00 25.55
C ASN A 24 2.98 -13.68 24.98
N ILE A 25 1.86 -13.16 25.50
CA ILE A 25 1.32 -11.85 25.07
C ILE A 25 2.33 -10.74 25.37
N TYR A 26 2.96 -10.78 26.54
CA TYR A 26 3.99 -9.81 26.92
C TYR A 26 5.19 -9.86 25.98
N LEU A 27 5.75 -11.04 25.72
CA LEU A 27 6.87 -11.26 24.80
C LEU A 27 6.52 -10.82 23.37
N LEU A 28 5.33 -11.13 22.88
CA LEU A 28 4.84 -10.64 21.58
C LEU A 28 4.77 -9.11 21.54
N SER A 29 4.29 -8.48 22.62
CA SER A 29 4.24 -7.01 22.72
C SER A 29 5.63 -6.37 22.76
N GLN A 30 6.61 -7.03 23.38
CA GLN A 30 8.00 -6.57 23.43
C GLN A 30 8.67 -6.72 22.07
N LEU A 31 8.45 -7.86 21.40
CA LEU A 31 8.95 -8.10 20.04
C LEU A 31 8.37 -7.09 19.05
N GLN A 32 7.07 -6.79 19.14
CA GLN A 32 6.43 -5.82 18.25
C GLN A 32 6.96 -4.39 18.46
N ARG A 33 7.29 -4.02 19.70
CA ARG A 33 7.98 -2.74 20.01
C ARG A 33 9.40 -2.72 19.45
N PHE A 34 10.17 -3.78 19.68
CA PHE A 34 11.54 -3.90 19.18
C PHE A 34 11.61 -3.81 17.64
N LEU A 35 10.69 -4.48 16.95
CA LEU A 35 10.59 -4.41 15.48
C LEU A 35 10.15 -3.02 15.00
N ALA A 36 9.36 -2.27 15.77
CA ALA A 36 8.97 -0.91 15.43
C ALA A 36 10.12 0.11 15.61
N ASP A 37 11.03 -0.15 16.55
CA ASP A 37 12.18 0.73 16.85
C ASP A 37 13.41 0.46 15.96
N THR A 38 13.49 -0.70 15.32
CA THR A 38 14.61 -1.04 14.44
C THR A 38 14.51 -0.27 13.12
N PRO A 39 15.52 0.56 12.75
CA PRO A 39 15.49 1.32 11.50
C PRO A 39 15.51 0.39 10.27
N LEU A 40 14.56 0.60 9.36
CA LEU A 40 14.46 -0.14 8.11
C LEU A 40 15.56 0.28 7.13
N PRO A 41 16.14 -0.64 6.35
CA PRO A 41 17.02 -0.26 5.26
C PRO A 41 16.23 0.47 4.17
N LEU A 42 16.90 1.42 3.51
CA LEU A 42 16.49 1.93 2.21
C LEU A 42 17.41 1.25 1.18
N ASP A 43 16.83 0.33 0.40
CA ASP A 43 17.53 -0.51 -0.56
C ASP A 43 16.77 -0.59 -1.89
N MET A 44 17.15 -1.52 -2.76
CA MET A 44 16.50 -1.74 -4.04
C MET A 44 15.20 -2.55 -3.95
N ALA A 45 14.69 -2.85 -2.74
CA ALA A 45 13.49 -3.62 -2.49
C ALA A 45 13.42 -4.95 -3.27
N PRO A 46 14.33 -5.90 -3.04
CA PRO A 46 14.48 -7.11 -3.86
C PRO A 46 13.28 -8.07 -3.79
N ASN A 47 12.45 -7.95 -2.76
CA ASN A 47 11.26 -8.80 -2.58
C ASN A 47 9.97 -8.11 -3.06
N SER A 48 10.10 -6.97 -3.76
CA SER A 48 8.97 -6.22 -4.27
C SER A 48 8.32 -6.91 -5.47
N VAL A 49 7.00 -6.80 -5.58
CA VAL A 49 6.29 -6.93 -6.85
C VAL A 49 6.36 -5.57 -7.55
N ASP A 50 7.23 -5.46 -8.55
CA ASP A 50 7.54 -4.21 -9.26
C ASP A 50 7.27 -4.29 -10.78
N ASP A 51 6.39 -5.21 -11.18
CA ASP A 51 6.07 -5.51 -12.58
C ASP A 51 5.54 -4.28 -13.34
N MET A 52 6.23 -3.93 -14.43
CA MET A 52 5.84 -2.84 -15.35
C MET A 52 4.88 -3.30 -16.45
N TYR A 53 4.68 -4.61 -16.59
CA TYR A 53 3.89 -5.29 -17.61
C TYR A 53 4.35 -5.03 -19.05
N GLU A 54 5.64 -4.73 -19.23
CA GLU A 54 6.21 -4.53 -20.56
C GLU A 54 6.23 -5.84 -21.34
N GLY A 55 5.74 -5.80 -22.58
CA GLY A 55 5.61 -7.00 -23.44
C GLY A 55 4.48 -7.97 -23.07
N CYS A 56 3.83 -7.84 -21.90
CA CYS A 56 2.81 -8.79 -21.44
C CYS A 56 1.47 -8.15 -21.02
N ALA A 57 1.32 -6.82 -21.13
CA ALA A 57 0.14 -6.09 -20.67
C ALA A 57 -1.20 -6.64 -21.19
N ASN A 58 -1.29 -7.03 -22.47
CA ASN A 58 -2.52 -7.59 -23.04
C ASN A 58 -2.90 -8.93 -22.42
N ASN A 59 -1.92 -9.82 -22.22
CA ASN A 59 -2.15 -11.12 -21.60
C ASN A 59 -2.55 -10.97 -20.13
N MET A 60 -1.89 -10.04 -19.42
CA MET A 60 -2.24 -9.74 -18.04
C MET A 60 -3.63 -9.11 -17.94
N ALA A 61 -3.99 -8.19 -18.85
CA ALA A 61 -5.33 -7.60 -18.88
C ALA A 61 -6.42 -8.66 -19.02
N THR A 62 -6.22 -9.66 -19.88
CA THR A 62 -7.13 -10.80 -20.02
C THR A 62 -7.24 -11.56 -18.71
N LYS A 63 -6.13 -12.05 -18.15
CA LYS A 63 -6.12 -12.82 -16.89
C LYS A 63 -6.75 -12.06 -15.73
N VAL A 64 -6.46 -10.77 -15.59
CA VAL A 64 -7.04 -9.93 -14.55
C VAL A 64 -8.55 -9.85 -14.69
N LYS A 65 -9.07 -9.67 -15.90
CA LYS A 65 -10.51 -9.53 -16.16
C LYS A 65 -11.27 -10.87 -16.08
N THR A 66 -10.65 -11.97 -16.46
CA THR A 66 -11.32 -13.29 -16.54
C THR A 66 -11.14 -14.14 -15.28
N GLU A 67 -10.02 -13.97 -14.57
CA GLU A 67 -9.62 -14.89 -13.49
C GLU A 67 -9.29 -14.15 -12.19
N PHE A 68 -8.24 -13.32 -12.17
CA PHE A 68 -7.69 -12.79 -10.92
C PHE A 68 -8.69 -11.90 -10.18
N LEU A 69 -9.37 -10.97 -10.85
CA LEU A 69 -10.28 -10.07 -10.14
C LEU A 69 -11.43 -10.84 -9.47
N VAL A 70 -11.93 -11.89 -10.14
CA VAL A 70 -13.01 -12.73 -9.61
C VAL A 70 -12.53 -13.55 -8.42
N SER A 71 -11.33 -14.14 -8.49
CA SER A 71 -10.78 -14.93 -7.39
C SER A 71 -10.36 -14.05 -6.19
N GLU A 72 -9.68 -12.95 -6.43
CA GLU A 72 -9.17 -12.03 -5.40
C GLU A 72 -10.33 -11.38 -4.60
N LYS A 73 -11.43 -11.01 -5.26
CA LYS A 73 -12.65 -10.56 -4.58
C LYS A 73 -13.31 -11.63 -3.72
N LYS A 74 -13.15 -12.92 -4.04
CA LYS A 74 -13.68 -14.02 -3.20
C LYS A 74 -12.79 -14.28 -1.99
N MET A 75 -11.48 -14.06 -2.11
CA MET A 75 -10.51 -14.32 -1.05
C MET A 75 -10.44 -13.20 0.00
N SER A 76 -10.61 -11.93 -0.40
CA SER A 76 -10.55 -10.79 0.51
C SER A 76 -11.87 -10.01 0.55
N LYS A 77 -12.56 -10.08 1.70
CA LYS A 77 -13.78 -9.30 1.95
C LYS A 77 -13.53 -7.79 1.85
N ASN A 78 -12.39 -7.32 2.38
CA ASN A 78 -12.02 -5.91 2.33
C ASN A 78 -11.82 -5.45 0.89
N PHE A 79 -11.05 -6.21 0.09
CA PHE A 79 -10.83 -5.89 -1.31
C PHE A 79 -12.14 -5.91 -2.12
N SER A 80 -12.99 -6.91 -1.90
CA SER A 80 -14.30 -7.01 -2.55
C SER A 80 -15.18 -5.79 -2.30
N LEU A 81 -15.30 -5.40 -1.03
CA LEU A 81 -16.08 -4.24 -0.62
C LEU A 81 -15.50 -2.91 -1.14
N ALA A 82 -14.17 -2.75 -1.13
CA ALA A 82 -13.51 -1.58 -1.71
C ALA A 82 -13.77 -1.48 -3.22
N TRP A 83 -13.68 -2.61 -3.93
CA TRP A 83 -13.91 -2.65 -5.37
C TRP A 83 -15.36 -2.34 -5.74
N ASP A 84 -16.32 -2.84 -4.97
CA ASP A 84 -17.74 -2.54 -5.15
C ASP A 84 -18.06 -1.07 -4.88
N GLU A 85 -17.46 -0.47 -3.85
CA GLU A 85 -17.60 0.97 -3.59
C GLU A 85 -16.96 1.81 -4.71
N ALA A 86 -15.79 1.41 -5.20
CA ALA A 86 -15.17 2.05 -6.35
C ALA A 86 -16.05 1.97 -7.60
N GLU A 87 -16.72 0.85 -7.85
CA GLU A 87 -17.66 0.72 -8.96
C GLU A 87 -18.87 1.66 -8.81
N LYS A 88 -19.46 1.76 -7.62
CA LYS A 88 -20.57 2.70 -7.35
C LYS A 88 -20.15 4.13 -7.63
N GLN A 89 -18.94 4.51 -7.20
CA GLN A 89 -18.42 5.86 -7.37
C GLN A 89 -18.09 6.17 -8.84
N TYR A 90 -17.53 5.20 -9.56
CA TYR A 90 -17.39 5.28 -11.01
C TYR A 90 -18.75 5.49 -11.69
N ASN A 91 -19.75 4.69 -11.32
CA ASN A 91 -21.08 4.77 -11.91
C ASN A 91 -21.75 6.12 -11.64
N LYS A 92 -21.54 6.69 -10.46
CA LYS A 92 -22.07 8.00 -10.04
C LYS A 92 -21.36 9.17 -10.74
N LYS A 93 -20.02 9.20 -10.70
CA LYS A 93 -19.23 10.38 -11.10
C LYS A 93 -18.77 10.31 -12.56
N TRP A 94 -18.45 9.11 -13.04
CA TRP A 94 -17.68 8.92 -14.26
C TRP A 94 -18.45 8.24 -15.39
N LYS A 95 -19.51 7.47 -15.14
CA LYS A 95 -20.29 6.78 -16.20
C LYS A 95 -20.69 7.75 -17.33
N PRO A 96 -20.43 7.40 -18.61
CA PRO A 96 -20.82 8.27 -19.70
C PRO A 96 -22.34 8.43 -19.72
N LYS A 97 -22.81 9.67 -19.89
CA LYS A 97 -24.23 9.92 -20.17
C LYS A 97 -24.49 9.61 -21.66
N PRO A 98 -25.67 9.08 -22.02
CA PRO A 98 -26.05 8.89 -23.42
C PRO A 98 -25.79 10.17 -24.23
N GLY A 99 -25.17 10.03 -25.40
CA GLY A 99 -24.86 11.16 -26.30
C GLY A 99 -23.68 12.05 -25.88
N LYS A 100 -23.01 11.80 -24.74
CA LYS A 100 -21.82 12.57 -24.31
C LYS A 100 -20.60 11.65 -24.18
N LYS A 101 -19.69 11.71 -25.17
CA LYS A 101 -18.33 11.17 -25.01
C LYS A 101 -17.59 12.07 -24.02
N ARG A 102 -17.25 11.54 -22.84
CA ARG A 102 -16.24 12.19 -21.98
C ARG A 102 -14.88 11.70 -22.44
N SER A 103 -13.96 12.61 -22.74
CA SER A 103 -12.54 12.29 -22.79
C SER A 103 -12.14 11.77 -21.41
N ARG A 104 -11.60 10.55 -21.35
CA ARG A 104 -11.11 9.95 -20.10
C ARG A 104 -9.66 9.58 -20.31
N VAL A 105 -8.83 10.00 -19.38
CA VAL A 105 -7.44 9.54 -19.33
C VAL A 105 -7.38 8.09 -18.87
N LEU A 106 -8.22 7.72 -17.91
CA LEU A 106 -8.29 6.38 -17.34
C LEU A 106 -9.44 5.55 -17.90
N GLU A 107 -9.17 4.27 -18.12
CA GLU A 107 -10.19 3.24 -18.30
C GLU A 107 -11.03 3.05 -17.03
N LYS A 108 -12.16 2.33 -17.15
CA LYS A 108 -13.08 2.09 -16.03
C LYS A 108 -12.35 1.47 -14.84
N GLU A 109 -11.65 0.36 -15.06
CA GLU A 109 -11.03 -0.41 -14.00
C GLU A 109 -9.81 0.30 -13.41
N GLN A 110 -9.06 1.07 -14.20
CA GLN A 110 -7.96 1.92 -13.73
C GLN A 110 -8.48 3.02 -12.78
N ASN A 111 -9.58 3.68 -13.15
CA ASN A 111 -10.24 4.68 -12.32
C ASN A 111 -10.71 4.06 -10.99
N MET A 112 -11.36 2.90 -11.07
CA MET A 112 -11.82 2.16 -9.89
C MET A 112 -10.66 1.74 -8.99
N ALA A 113 -9.54 1.27 -9.56
CA ALA A 113 -8.36 0.87 -8.80
C ALA A 113 -7.77 2.02 -7.99
N VAL A 114 -7.64 3.22 -8.58
CA VAL A 114 -7.19 4.43 -7.87
C VAL A 114 -8.14 4.77 -6.71
N TYR A 115 -9.45 4.73 -6.96
CA TYR A 115 -10.42 5.01 -5.92
C TYR A 115 -10.36 3.96 -4.79
N ALA A 116 -10.29 2.67 -5.13
CA ALA A 116 -10.20 1.57 -4.17
C ALA A 116 -8.92 1.63 -3.32
N TYR A 117 -7.79 2.00 -3.91
CA TYR A 117 -6.52 2.18 -3.21
C TYR A 117 -6.59 3.31 -2.17
N THR A 118 -7.29 4.39 -2.48
CA THR A 118 -7.36 5.60 -1.63
C THR A 118 -8.53 5.59 -0.64
N LEU A 119 -9.33 4.52 -0.58
CA LEU A 119 -10.41 4.38 0.38
C LEU A 119 -9.88 4.26 1.82
N ASP A 120 -10.54 4.97 2.74
CA ASP A 120 -10.34 4.79 4.18
C ASP A 120 -11.09 3.59 4.73
N LYS A 121 -12.27 3.27 4.17
CA LYS A 121 -13.11 2.16 4.63
C LYS A 121 -13.82 1.45 3.48
N PRO A 122 -13.60 0.13 3.27
CA PRO A 122 -12.52 -0.65 3.87
C PRO A 122 -11.15 -0.18 3.36
N GLU A 123 -10.16 -0.15 4.24
CA GLU A 123 -8.79 0.25 3.89
C GLU A 123 -8.06 -0.93 3.23
N VAL A 124 -7.70 -0.80 1.94
CA VAL A 124 -6.99 -1.86 1.21
C VAL A 124 -5.50 -1.58 1.10
N PHE A 125 -5.08 -0.31 1.07
CA PHE A 125 -3.69 0.05 0.78
C PHE A 125 -2.69 -0.55 1.77
N THR A 126 -3.06 -0.77 3.04
CA THR A 126 -2.14 -1.34 4.04
C THR A 126 -1.79 -2.79 3.71
N GLU A 127 -2.79 -3.65 3.52
CA GLU A 127 -2.59 -5.06 3.16
C GLU A 127 -1.96 -5.20 1.78
N PHE A 128 -2.45 -4.42 0.81
CA PHE A 128 -1.92 -4.38 -0.55
C PHE A 128 -0.44 -3.98 -0.59
N ASN A 129 -0.07 -2.83 0.00
CA ASN A 129 1.31 -2.37 -0.02
C ASN A 129 2.24 -3.31 0.76
N SER A 130 1.73 -4.00 1.78
CA SER A 130 2.47 -5.06 2.48
C SER A 130 2.76 -6.23 1.55
N ALA A 131 1.74 -6.75 0.85
CA ALA A 131 1.90 -7.83 -0.11
C ALA A 131 2.87 -7.45 -1.24
N VAL A 132 2.70 -6.26 -1.83
CA VAL A 132 3.59 -5.75 -2.87
C VAL A 132 5.04 -5.63 -2.37
N ARG A 133 5.27 -5.25 -1.11
CA ARG A 133 6.62 -5.10 -0.55
C ARG A 133 7.34 -6.43 -0.35
N THR A 134 6.62 -7.52 -0.04
CA THR A 134 7.23 -8.75 0.49
C THR A 134 7.00 -10.00 -0.34
N GLN A 135 6.00 -10.00 -1.24
CA GLN A 135 5.56 -11.19 -1.95
C GLN A 135 6.06 -11.29 -3.40
N GLY A 136 7.10 -10.54 -3.77
CA GLY A 136 7.77 -10.69 -5.08
C GLY A 136 8.12 -12.16 -5.40
N PRO A 137 8.78 -12.90 -4.49
CA PRO A 137 9.06 -14.33 -4.71
C PRO A 137 7.82 -15.22 -4.82
N GLN A 138 6.66 -14.75 -4.35
CA GLN A 138 5.38 -15.45 -4.38
C GLN A 138 4.40 -14.90 -5.42
N TYR A 139 4.88 -14.07 -6.36
CA TYR A 139 4.04 -13.41 -7.36
C TYR A 139 3.13 -14.41 -8.10
N THR A 140 3.66 -15.55 -8.54
CA THR A 140 2.88 -16.56 -9.28
C THR A 140 2.09 -17.53 -8.39
N SER A 141 2.16 -17.41 -7.06
CA SER A 141 1.54 -18.36 -6.12
C SER A 141 0.57 -17.68 -5.16
N THR A 142 1.06 -17.09 -4.07
CA THR A 142 0.22 -16.59 -2.98
C THR A 142 -0.05 -15.09 -3.05
N PHE A 143 0.50 -14.36 -4.02
CA PHE A 143 0.16 -12.96 -4.24
C PHE A 143 -1.31 -12.83 -4.71
N GLN A 144 -2.12 -12.08 -3.97
CA GLN A 144 -3.58 -11.99 -4.18
C GLN A 144 -4.04 -10.61 -4.66
N TYR A 145 -3.13 -9.82 -5.21
CA TYR A 145 -3.42 -8.44 -5.62
C TYR A 145 -2.94 -8.13 -7.05
N HIS A 146 -2.94 -9.12 -7.94
CA HIS A 146 -2.62 -8.95 -9.35
C HIS A 146 -3.51 -7.90 -10.00
N SER A 147 -4.82 -7.93 -9.69
CA SER A 147 -5.77 -7.03 -10.33
C SER A 147 -5.53 -5.59 -9.92
N LEU A 148 -5.39 -5.33 -8.62
CA LEU A 148 -5.14 -3.98 -8.11
C LEU A 148 -3.78 -3.46 -8.56
N HIS A 149 -2.73 -4.30 -8.51
CA HIS A 149 -1.39 -3.95 -8.98
C HIS A 149 -1.38 -3.59 -10.47
N PHE A 150 -2.00 -4.41 -11.32
CA PHE A 150 -2.08 -4.20 -12.76
C PHE A 150 -2.81 -2.90 -13.11
N PHE A 151 -4.00 -2.69 -12.54
CA PHE A 151 -4.79 -1.51 -12.85
C PHE A 151 -4.19 -0.22 -12.28
N LEU A 152 -3.56 -0.24 -11.09
CA LEU A 152 -2.83 0.92 -10.56
C LEU A 152 -1.61 1.26 -11.41
N THR A 153 -0.83 0.25 -11.82
CA THR A 153 0.30 0.45 -12.73
C THR A 153 -0.14 1.11 -14.03
N GLY A 154 -1.21 0.58 -14.64
CA GLY A 154 -1.81 1.16 -15.84
C GLY A 154 -2.33 2.58 -15.62
N ALA A 155 -2.97 2.85 -14.47
CA ALA A 155 -3.51 4.16 -14.15
C ALA A 155 -2.41 5.23 -14.03
N VAL A 156 -1.36 4.95 -13.25
CA VAL A 156 -0.23 5.87 -13.07
C VAL A 156 0.45 6.15 -14.41
N ARG A 157 0.71 5.11 -15.21
CA ARG A 157 1.29 5.25 -16.56
C ARG A 157 0.42 6.10 -17.49
N ALA A 158 -0.89 5.86 -17.52
CA ALA A 158 -1.81 6.60 -18.37
C ALA A 158 -1.88 8.09 -17.98
N LEU A 159 -1.95 8.40 -16.68
CA LEU A 159 -1.97 9.77 -16.17
C LEU A 159 -0.66 10.50 -16.46
N ASN A 160 0.48 9.86 -16.21
CA ASN A 160 1.79 10.42 -16.51
C ASN A 160 1.95 10.67 -18.02
N ALA A 161 1.58 9.69 -18.86
CA ALA A 161 1.69 9.80 -20.31
C ALA A 161 0.80 10.90 -20.90
N HIS A 162 -0.34 11.19 -20.27
CA HIS A 162 -1.27 12.25 -20.69
C HIS A 162 -0.73 13.67 -20.48
N LYS A 163 0.31 13.83 -19.64
CA LYS A 163 0.96 15.12 -19.42
C LYS A 163 2.06 15.40 -20.45
N PRO A 164 2.27 16.67 -20.85
CA PRO A 164 3.46 17.08 -21.59
C PRO A 164 4.73 16.64 -20.87
N LYS A 165 5.80 16.31 -21.61
CA LYS A 165 7.06 15.83 -21.01
C LYS A 165 7.61 16.78 -19.93
N THR A 166 7.42 18.08 -20.10
CA THR A 166 7.84 19.13 -19.15
C THR A 166 7.08 19.12 -17.83
N GLU A 167 5.91 18.46 -17.77
CA GLU A 167 5.02 18.41 -16.61
C GLU A 167 4.90 16.99 -16.01
N ARG A 168 5.66 16.02 -16.51
CA ARG A 168 5.59 14.63 -16.02
C ARG A 168 6.23 14.44 -14.66
N CYS A 169 7.21 15.27 -14.33
CA CYS A 169 7.90 15.18 -13.05
C CYS A 169 7.17 16.02 -12.00
N LEU A 170 6.98 15.43 -10.82
CA LEU A 170 6.22 15.99 -9.70
C LEU A 170 7.06 15.91 -8.42
N THR A 171 6.88 16.88 -7.54
CA THR A 171 7.45 16.84 -6.18
C THR A 171 6.36 16.53 -5.18
N GLY A 172 6.49 15.38 -4.52
CA GLY A 172 5.59 14.89 -3.50
C GLY A 172 6.26 14.84 -2.13
N TYR A 173 5.50 15.12 -1.08
CA TYR A 173 5.95 15.09 0.30
C TYR A 173 5.25 13.98 1.06
N ARG A 174 6.00 13.09 1.70
CA ARG A 174 5.49 11.93 2.43
C ARG A 174 5.98 11.92 3.87
N ARG A 175 5.08 11.57 4.79
CA ARG A 175 5.42 11.24 6.19
C ARG A 175 5.17 9.76 6.44
N VAL A 176 6.01 9.16 7.27
CA VAL A 176 5.82 7.80 7.77
C VAL A 176 6.24 7.70 9.23
N ASN A 177 5.51 6.86 9.98
CA ASN A 177 5.82 6.57 11.38
C ASN A 177 6.81 5.39 11.54
N ARG A 178 7.90 5.41 10.76
CA ARG A 178 8.97 4.41 10.80
C ARG A 178 10.33 5.08 10.62
N LYS A 179 11.33 4.57 11.33
CA LYS A 179 12.73 4.99 11.19
C LYS A 179 13.38 4.26 10.03
N PHE A 180 14.25 4.94 9.31
CA PHE A 180 15.06 4.36 8.24
C PHE A 180 16.54 4.57 8.55
N LYS A 181 17.38 3.64 8.08
CA LYS A 181 18.83 3.77 8.20
C LYS A 181 19.29 4.98 7.38
N LEU A 182 19.93 5.93 8.06
CA LEU A 182 20.54 7.11 7.45
C LEU A 182 21.94 6.76 6.89
N GLY A 183 22.55 7.69 6.14
CA GLY A 183 23.90 7.48 5.58
C GLY A 183 23.92 6.69 4.26
N ILE A 184 22.84 6.80 3.48
CA ILE A 184 22.72 6.20 2.15
C ILE A 184 22.93 7.22 1.02
N LEU A 185 23.62 8.33 1.30
CA LEU A 185 23.94 9.33 0.29
C LEU A 185 24.63 8.68 -0.91
N SER A 186 24.23 9.09 -2.11
CA SER A 186 24.67 8.54 -3.40
C SER A 186 24.28 7.08 -3.67
N LYS A 187 23.40 6.47 -2.88
CA LYS A 187 22.84 5.15 -3.18
C LYS A 187 21.54 5.29 -3.96
N GLU A 188 21.29 4.27 -4.78
CA GLU A 188 20.00 4.06 -5.42
C GLU A 188 19.08 3.27 -4.49
N ILE A 189 17.82 3.67 -4.46
CA ILE A 189 16.76 3.00 -3.71
C ILE A 189 15.54 2.83 -4.58
N ARG A 190 14.70 1.87 -4.21
CA ARG A 190 13.31 1.80 -4.66
C ARG A 190 12.43 1.69 -3.43
N PHE A 191 11.26 2.32 -3.47
CA PHE A 191 10.29 2.10 -2.40
C PHE A 191 9.73 0.67 -2.42
N GLY A 192 9.73 0.01 -3.59
CA GLY A 192 9.26 -1.37 -3.75
C GLY A 192 7.78 -1.56 -3.43
N THR A 193 7.01 -0.47 -3.48
CA THR A 193 5.57 -0.46 -3.25
C THR A 193 4.98 0.82 -3.83
N PHE A 194 3.67 0.81 -4.08
CA PHE A 194 2.97 2.03 -4.45
C PHE A 194 3.07 3.03 -3.29
N THR A 195 3.68 4.18 -3.58
CA THR A 195 4.07 5.14 -2.54
C THR A 195 3.29 6.44 -2.71
N SER A 196 2.28 6.63 -1.87
CA SER A 196 1.53 7.88 -1.79
C SER A 196 2.36 9.01 -1.20
N SER A 197 2.27 10.18 -1.81
CA SER A 197 2.83 11.43 -1.32
C SER A 197 1.86 12.58 -1.63
N SER A 198 2.07 13.76 -1.04
CA SER A 198 1.18 14.92 -1.21
C SER A 198 1.92 16.06 -1.91
N MET A 199 1.31 16.71 -2.90
CA MET A 199 1.92 17.87 -3.55
C MET A 199 1.91 19.11 -2.65
N GLY A 200 3.03 19.84 -2.70
CA GLY A 200 3.15 21.20 -2.16
C GLY A 200 3.40 21.31 -0.65
N LYS A 201 3.01 20.33 0.17
CA LYS A 201 3.38 20.30 1.59
C LYS A 201 3.30 18.90 2.18
N TYR A 202 4.03 18.68 3.27
CA TYR A 202 3.88 17.47 4.07
C TYR A 202 2.46 17.32 4.62
N PRO A 203 1.90 16.10 4.62
CA PRO A 203 0.60 15.84 5.21
C PRO A 203 0.65 15.92 6.75
N ARG A 204 -0.52 15.84 7.40
CA ARG A 204 -0.66 16.00 8.86
C ARG A 204 0.13 14.91 9.61
N LYS A 205 1.05 15.33 10.48
CA LYS A 205 1.90 14.42 11.28
C LYS A 205 1.09 13.52 12.21
N GLU A 206 -0.07 13.99 12.70
CA GLU A 206 -0.98 13.24 13.57
C GLU A 206 -1.59 12.02 12.85
N LYS A 207 -1.75 12.09 11.51
CA LYS A 207 -2.31 11.00 10.69
C LYS A 207 -1.21 10.11 10.10
N PHE A 208 -0.10 10.69 9.65
CA PHE A 208 0.90 9.98 8.83
C PHE A 208 2.23 9.68 9.56
N GLY A 209 2.43 10.21 10.76
CA GLY A 209 3.58 9.91 11.61
C GLY A 209 4.60 11.04 11.75
N TYR A 210 5.51 10.82 12.71
CA TYR A 210 6.48 11.80 13.17
C TYR A 210 7.94 11.43 12.86
N GLU A 211 8.20 10.18 12.47
CA GLU A 211 9.56 9.63 12.42
C GLU A 211 10.37 10.08 11.20
N THR A 212 9.85 9.83 9.99
CA THR A 212 10.60 10.10 8.75
C THR A 212 9.77 10.89 7.76
N CYS A 213 10.41 11.87 7.11
CA CYS A 213 9.85 12.68 6.05
C CYS A 213 10.64 12.43 4.76
N PHE A 214 9.94 12.23 3.65
CA PHE A 214 10.53 12.14 2.32
C PHE A 214 10.03 13.31 1.47
N GLU A 215 10.97 14.01 0.84
CA GLU A 215 10.71 14.83 -0.34
C GLU A 215 11.07 13.98 -1.56
N ILE A 216 10.10 13.75 -2.44
CA ILE A 216 10.19 12.79 -3.53
C ILE A 216 10.02 13.55 -4.84
N TYR A 217 11.08 13.62 -5.63
CA TYR A 217 11.02 14.06 -7.02
C TYR A 217 10.82 12.82 -7.91
N THR A 218 9.63 12.67 -8.47
CA THR A 218 9.22 11.50 -9.26
C THR A 218 8.90 11.92 -10.69
N CYS A 219 9.32 11.15 -11.67
CA CYS A 219 8.97 11.33 -13.09
C CYS A 219 8.13 10.16 -13.65
N LEU A 220 8.03 9.04 -12.93
CA LEU A 220 7.14 7.93 -13.27
C LEU A 220 5.83 7.95 -12.49
N GLY A 221 5.76 8.71 -11.41
CA GLY A 221 4.54 8.95 -10.64
C GLY A 221 3.53 9.82 -11.36
N ALA A 222 2.33 9.90 -10.79
CA ALA A 222 1.25 10.70 -11.33
C ALA A 222 0.38 11.31 -10.22
N ASP A 223 -0.17 12.49 -10.51
CA ASP A 223 -1.24 13.09 -9.71
C ASP A 223 -2.53 12.30 -9.91
N ILE A 224 -2.99 11.68 -8.83
CA ILE A 224 -4.21 10.86 -8.80
C ILE A 224 -5.38 11.57 -8.11
N SER A 225 -5.22 12.83 -7.71
CA SER A 225 -6.19 13.59 -6.90
C SER A 225 -7.60 13.51 -7.46
N LEU A 226 -7.76 13.74 -8.77
CA LEU A 226 -9.05 13.74 -9.46
C LEU A 226 -9.85 12.42 -9.29
N TYR A 227 -9.14 11.30 -9.19
CA TYR A 227 -9.67 9.94 -9.14
C TYR A 227 -9.68 9.34 -7.72
N SER A 228 -8.92 9.92 -6.80
CA SER A 228 -8.85 9.50 -5.39
C SER A 228 -10.15 9.79 -4.61
N LYS A 229 -10.30 9.10 -3.47
CA LYS A 229 -11.36 9.34 -2.49
C LYS A 229 -11.29 10.75 -1.88
N PHE A 230 -10.08 11.24 -1.61
CA PHE A 230 -9.86 12.49 -0.89
C PHE A 230 -9.71 13.71 -1.79
N GLY A 231 -9.58 13.52 -3.10
CA GLY A 231 -9.55 14.63 -4.05
C GLY A 231 -8.40 15.59 -3.79
N GLU A 232 -8.68 16.87 -4.05
CA GLU A 232 -7.76 18.00 -3.82
C GLU A 232 -7.37 18.19 -2.35
N SER A 233 -7.99 17.49 -1.39
CA SER A 233 -7.63 17.65 0.03
C SER A 233 -6.30 16.98 0.38
N GLU A 234 -5.96 15.89 -0.30
CA GLU A 234 -4.67 15.19 -0.11
C GLU A 234 -3.67 15.47 -1.24
N ARG A 235 -4.13 15.97 -2.41
CA ARG A 235 -3.29 16.29 -3.58
C ARG A 235 -2.31 15.15 -3.88
N GLU A 236 -2.84 13.94 -3.94
CA GLU A 236 -2.06 12.72 -3.85
C GLU A 236 -1.29 12.45 -5.16
N VAL A 237 0.02 12.30 -5.03
CA VAL A 237 0.91 11.77 -6.06
C VAL A 237 1.24 10.33 -5.71
N LEU A 238 0.92 9.43 -6.62
CA LEU A 238 1.21 8.02 -6.47
C LEU A 238 2.45 7.65 -7.28
N VAL A 239 3.47 7.18 -6.58
CA VAL A 239 4.74 6.70 -7.15
C VAL A 239 4.65 5.19 -7.36
N PRO A 240 5.00 4.65 -8.55
CA PRO A 240 4.98 3.22 -8.80
C PRO A 240 6.13 2.48 -8.08
N PRO A 241 5.99 1.16 -7.84
CA PRO A 241 6.97 0.39 -7.07
C PRO A 241 8.36 0.28 -7.72
N TYR A 242 8.45 0.46 -9.04
CA TYR A 242 9.66 0.26 -9.85
C TYR A 242 10.52 1.51 -10.03
N GLU A 243 10.08 2.70 -9.62
CA GLU A 243 10.88 3.91 -9.80
C GLU A 243 12.12 3.90 -8.91
N ILE A 244 13.28 4.20 -9.50
CA ILE A 244 14.58 4.25 -8.84
C ILE A 244 14.88 5.69 -8.47
N PHE A 245 15.28 5.90 -7.21
CA PHE A 245 15.64 7.21 -6.68
C PHE A 245 17.09 7.22 -6.23
N LYS A 246 17.79 8.31 -6.52
CA LYS A 246 19.10 8.60 -5.94
C LYS A 246 18.92 9.48 -4.71
N VAL A 247 19.53 9.09 -3.60
CA VAL A 247 19.45 9.79 -2.30
C VAL A 247 20.65 10.69 -2.07
#